data_AF-A0A7T4N069-F1
#
_entry.id   AF-A0A7T4N069-F1
#
_cell.length_a   1.000
_cell.length_b   1.000
_cell.length_c   1.000
_cell.angle_alpha   90.00
_cell.angle_beta   90.00
_cell.angle_gamma   90.00
#
_symmetry.space_group_name_H-M   'P 1'
#
loop_
_entity.id
_entity.type
_entity.pdbx_description
1 polymer ?
#
loop_
_entity_poly.entity_id
_entity_poly.type
_entity_poly.pdbx_seq_one_letter_code
_entity_poly.pdbx_strand_id
1 'polypeptide(L)'
;MNAPDSIEIKPAAGSGTQYTAHTPERDHHLMDDAEQAARRQRSRRATFIKWLRKVHGWVGLWGAVLGLMFGVTGFLLNHRGGPLKVPTGEPQVEEMQIPVPQKPLRSPMEMAKWLKKELNIYGKPGRSRREPAHPVAWGDRSTIQPEFWQIGIMGPSHGVQAEYWVGNGFVSVKRTQNSFLATMNNLHKGVGLSVGWVLLIDTIAGSLILLSLTGVLLWTELNKRRVVGVVLIGGSVIAAVVCGLM
;
A
#
# COMPACT_ATOMS: atom_id res chain seq x y z
N MET A 1 46.74 33.64 -55.73
CA MET A 1 48.09 34.18 -55.49
C MET A 1 49.01 32.99 -55.27
N ASN A 2 50.09 32.88 -56.03
CA ASN A 2 51.27 32.01 -55.87
C ASN A 2 51.07 30.50 -55.54
N ALA A 3 51.50 29.67 -56.49
CA ALA A 3 52.09 28.34 -56.26
C ALA A 3 53.62 28.52 -55.99
N PRO A 4 54.52 27.51 -56.01
CA PRO A 4 54.39 26.07 -56.30
C PRO A 4 54.56 25.24 -54.99
N ASP A 5 55.09 24.02 -54.82
CA ASP A 5 55.92 23.10 -55.63
C ASP A 5 55.57 21.62 -55.37
N SER A 6 56.08 20.73 -56.24
CA SER A 6 56.01 19.27 -56.14
C SER A 6 57.40 18.64 -56.11
N ILE A 7 57.66 17.69 -55.20
CA ILE A 7 58.91 16.90 -55.19
C ILE A 7 58.57 15.43 -55.43
N GLU A 8 59.04 14.91 -56.57
CA GLU A 8 58.91 13.51 -56.97
C GLU A 8 60.14 12.72 -56.48
N ILE A 9 59.93 11.61 -55.76
CA ILE A 9 61.01 10.79 -55.20
C ILE A 9 61.05 9.43 -55.90
N LYS A 10 62.08 9.25 -56.73
CA LYS A 10 62.37 8.03 -57.48
C LYS A 10 62.93 6.93 -56.54
N PRO A 11 62.44 5.67 -56.63
CA PRO A 11 62.95 4.59 -55.79
C PRO A 11 64.34 4.12 -56.25
N ALA A 12 65.24 3.89 -55.29
CA ALA A 12 66.50 3.19 -55.49
C ALA A 12 66.36 1.74 -55.02
N ALA A 13 66.65 0.78 -55.90
CA ALA A 13 66.70 -0.64 -55.52
C ALA A 13 68.01 -0.95 -54.79
N GLY A 14 67.96 -1.65 -53.66
CA GLY A 14 69.15 -1.97 -52.87
C GLY A 14 68.98 -3.22 -52.00
N SER A 15 69.83 -4.22 -52.26
CA SER A 15 70.27 -5.31 -51.35
C SER A 15 69.27 -5.87 -50.33
N GLY A 16 68.84 -7.12 -50.53
CA GLY A 16 68.01 -7.83 -49.56
C GLY A 16 68.73 -8.16 -48.24
N THR A 17 67.99 -8.12 -47.15
CA THR A 17 68.30 -8.80 -45.88
C THR A 17 67.12 -9.71 -45.56
N GLN A 18 67.36 -11.01 -45.37
CA GLN A 18 66.33 -11.91 -44.85
C GLN A 18 66.11 -11.61 -43.36
N TYR A 19 65.19 -10.70 -43.07
CA TYR A 19 64.62 -10.59 -41.73
C TYR A 19 63.84 -11.87 -41.45
N THR A 20 64.33 -12.67 -40.51
CA THR A 20 63.60 -13.82 -39.97
C THR A 20 62.30 -13.32 -39.36
N ALA A 21 61.17 -13.77 -39.90
CA ALA A 21 59.84 -13.37 -39.43
C ALA A 21 59.58 -13.98 -38.05
N HIS A 22 59.98 -13.27 -36.99
CA HIS A 22 59.81 -13.69 -35.61
C HIS A 22 58.36 -13.44 -35.15
N THR A 23 57.42 -14.24 -35.66
CA THR A 23 55.97 -14.13 -35.42
C THR A 23 55.63 -14.09 -33.92
N PRO A 24 55.16 -12.95 -33.36
CA PRO A 24 54.80 -12.80 -31.94
C PRO A 24 53.26 -12.74 -31.77
N GLU A 25 52.54 -13.45 -32.64
CA GLU A 25 51.20 -13.05 -33.11
C GLU A 25 50.03 -13.79 -32.42
N ARG A 26 50.29 -14.57 -31.37
CA ARG A 26 49.24 -15.30 -30.62
C ARG A 26 48.98 -14.71 -29.24
N ASP A 27 50.01 -14.56 -28.42
CA ASP A 27 49.84 -14.12 -27.03
C ASP A 27 49.36 -12.66 -26.93
N HIS A 28 49.87 -11.76 -27.79
CA HIS A 28 49.39 -10.37 -27.85
C HIS A 28 47.89 -10.28 -28.16
N HIS A 29 47.39 -11.10 -29.09
CA HIS A 29 45.97 -11.09 -29.47
C HIS A 29 45.09 -11.63 -28.35
N LEU A 30 45.49 -12.74 -27.72
CA LEU A 30 44.76 -13.35 -26.60
C LEU A 30 44.70 -12.45 -25.37
N MET A 31 45.75 -11.67 -25.08
CA MET A 31 45.76 -10.71 -23.98
C MET A 31 44.88 -9.49 -24.27
N ASP A 32 44.86 -8.97 -25.50
CA ASP A 32 43.93 -7.89 -25.89
C ASP A 32 42.47 -8.37 -25.88
N ASP A 33 42.17 -9.55 -26.42
CA ASP A 33 40.82 -10.14 -26.36
C ASP A 33 40.32 -10.31 -24.90
N ALA A 34 41.19 -10.73 -23.98
CA ALA A 34 40.88 -10.83 -22.56
C ALA A 34 40.67 -9.46 -21.89
N GLU A 35 41.51 -8.47 -22.21
CA GLU A 35 41.35 -7.08 -21.76
C GLU A 35 40.05 -6.46 -22.29
N GLN A 36 39.74 -6.65 -23.57
CA GLN A 36 38.50 -6.20 -24.19
C GLN A 36 37.29 -6.87 -23.56
N ALA A 37 37.33 -8.18 -23.27
CA ALA A 37 36.27 -8.88 -22.54
C ALA A 37 36.06 -8.27 -21.13
N ALA A 38 37.13 -8.00 -20.38
CA ALA A 38 37.07 -7.36 -19.07
C ALA A 38 36.53 -5.91 -19.15
N ARG A 39 36.96 -5.13 -20.15
CA ARG A 39 36.46 -3.77 -20.42
C ARG A 39 34.96 -3.78 -20.77
N ARG A 40 34.51 -4.72 -21.63
CA ARG A 40 33.10 -4.96 -21.99
C ARG A 40 32.26 -5.42 -20.78
N GLN A 41 32.82 -6.24 -19.88
CA GLN A 41 32.13 -6.65 -18.64
C GLN A 41 31.96 -5.45 -17.68
N ARG A 42 33.02 -4.65 -17.49
CA ARG A 42 32.98 -3.43 -16.65
C ARG A 42 31.97 -2.41 -17.18
N SER A 43 31.90 -2.20 -18.50
CA SER A 43 30.95 -1.25 -19.10
C SER A 43 29.49 -1.74 -18.99
N ARG A 44 29.20 -3.02 -19.28
CA ARG A 44 27.87 -3.62 -19.07
C ARG A 44 27.41 -3.49 -17.62
N ARG A 45 28.30 -3.77 -16.66
CA ARG A 45 28.06 -3.60 -15.21
C ARG A 45 27.75 -2.15 -14.84
N ALA A 46 28.52 -1.19 -15.35
CA ALA A 46 28.28 0.24 -15.10
C ALA A 46 26.94 0.72 -15.67
N THR A 47 26.56 0.25 -16.86
CA THR A 47 25.26 0.54 -17.48
C THR A 47 24.11 -0.07 -16.68
N PHE A 48 24.23 -1.32 -16.21
CA PHE A 48 23.25 -1.96 -15.35
C PHE A 48 23.03 -1.19 -14.04
N ILE A 49 24.11 -0.79 -13.35
CA ILE A 49 24.02 0.00 -12.11
C ILE A 49 23.36 1.38 -12.36
N LYS A 50 23.67 2.03 -13.49
CA LYS A 50 23.01 3.30 -13.89
C LYS A 50 21.51 3.12 -14.14
N TRP A 51 21.11 2.04 -14.83
CA TRP A 51 19.70 1.70 -15.05
C TRP A 51 18.98 1.38 -13.73
N LEU A 52 19.57 0.52 -12.91
CA LEU A 52 19.02 0.06 -11.63
C LEU A 52 18.76 1.23 -10.68
N ARG A 53 19.70 2.20 -10.60
CA ARG A 53 19.52 3.45 -9.83
C ARG A 53 18.36 4.30 -10.37
N LYS A 54 18.21 4.43 -11.69
CA LYS A 54 17.09 5.17 -12.29
C LYS A 54 15.75 4.50 -11.96
N VAL A 55 15.63 3.19 -12.14
CA VAL A 55 14.39 2.44 -11.87
C VAL A 55 14.02 2.54 -10.39
N HIS A 56 14.97 2.29 -9.47
CA HIS A 56 14.74 2.44 -8.03
C HIS A 56 14.27 3.86 -7.66
N GLY A 57 14.90 4.91 -8.21
CA GLY A 57 14.50 6.30 -7.96
C GLY A 57 13.09 6.64 -8.47
N TRP A 58 12.74 6.22 -9.70
CA TRP A 58 11.43 6.51 -10.29
C TRP A 58 10.28 5.71 -9.63
N VAL A 59 10.49 4.43 -9.32
CA VAL A 59 9.49 3.62 -8.59
C VAL A 59 9.34 4.11 -7.14
N GLY A 60 10.43 4.57 -6.52
CA GLY A 60 10.39 5.22 -5.21
C GLY A 60 9.60 6.52 -5.22
N LEU A 61 9.74 7.34 -6.26
CA LEU A 61 8.98 8.58 -6.41
C LEU A 61 7.48 8.32 -6.67
N TRP A 62 7.14 7.35 -7.53
CA TRP A 62 5.75 6.90 -7.74
C TRP A 62 5.10 6.47 -6.41
N GLY A 63 5.82 5.67 -5.63
CA GLY A 63 5.34 5.19 -4.33
C GLY A 63 5.40 6.21 -3.19
N ALA A 64 6.01 7.40 -3.35
CA ALA A 64 6.44 8.22 -2.20
C ALA A 64 5.30 8.69 -1.28
N VAL A 65 4.27 9.33 -1.83
CA VAL A 65 3.18 9.92 -1.03
C VAL A 65 2.28 8.85 -0.42
N LEU A 66 1.89 7.84 -1.22
CA LEU A 66 1.08 6.72 -0.74
C LEU A 66 1.87 5.82 0.22
N GLY A 67 3.17 5.60 -0.01
CA GLY A 67 4.06 4.88 0.89
C GLY A 67 4.23 5.57 2.24
N LEU A 68 4.38 6.90 2.27
CA LEU A 68 4.37 7.68 3.51
C LEU A 68 3.03 7.56 4.24
N MET A 69 1.91 7.69 3.52
CA MET A 69 0.57 7.49 4.07
C MET A 69 0.42 6.08 4.68
N PHE A 70 0.88 5.04 3.98
CA PHE A 70 0.86 3.65 4.43
C PHE A 70 1.77 3.42 5.63
N GLY A 71 2.92 4.07 5.72
CA GLY A 71 3.80 4.03 6.89
C GLY A 71 3.15 4.62 8.14
N VAL A 72 2.56 5.82 8.02
CA VAL A 72 1.86 6.50 9.14
C VAL A 72 0.62 5.71 9.59
N THR A 73 -0.18 5.22 8.64
CA THR A 73 -1.38 4.41 8.97
C THR A 73 -1.01 3.01 9.47
N GLY A 74 0.06 2.39 8.98
CA GLY A 74 0.59 1.13 9.51
C GLY A 74 1.08 1.27 10.96
N PHE A 75 1.79 2.35 11.27
CA PHE A 75 2.15 2.70 12.65
C PHE A 75 0.90 2.85 13.54
N LEU A 76 -0.11 3.60 13.10
CA LEU A 76 -1.39 3.74 13.82
C LEU A 76 -2.08 2.38 14.02
N LEU A 77 -2.12 1.52 13.00
CA LEU A 77 -2.75 0.20 13.07
C LEU A 77 -2.03 -0.78 14.00
N ASN A 78 -0.71 -0.64 14.20
CA ASN A 78 0.03 -1.39 15.22
C ASN A 78 -0.34 -0.93 16.64
N HIS A 79 -0.66 0.35 16.83
CA HIS A 79 -0.99 0.96 18.13
C HIS A 79 -2.50 1.00 18.43
N ARG A 80 -3.33 0.26 17.68
CA ARG A 80 -4.79 0.14 17.91
C ARG A 80 -5.15 -0.72 19.13
N GLY A 81 -4.19 -1.46 19.68
CA GLY A 81 -4.36 -2.38 20.81
C GLY A 81 -3.43 -2.04 21.97
N GLY A 82 -3.54 -2.77 23.07
CA GLY A 82 -2.47 -2.78 24.07
C GLY A 82 -1.22 -3.50 23.55
N PRO A 83 -0.02 -3.27 24.13
CA PRO A 83 0.22 -2.45 25.32
C PRO A 83 0.32 -0.94 25.03
N LEU A 84 0.81 -0.55 23.83
CA LEU A 84 1.02 0.85 23.46
C LEU A 84 -0.16 1.38 22.63
N LYS A 85 -1.19 1.90 23.31
CA LYS A 85 -2.36 2.49 22.65
C LYS A 85 -2.08 3.91 22.15
N VAL A 86 -2.33 4.17 20.87
CA VAL A 86 -2.43 5.51 20.28
C VAL A 86 -3.87 5.71 19.80
N PRO A 87 -4.49 6.89 19.99
CA PRO A 87 -5.86 7.13 19.51
C PRO A 87 -5.97 7.02 17.98
N THR A 88 -6.41 5.86 17.47
CA THR A 88 -6.58 5.60 16.02
C THR A 88 -7.82 6.26 15.41
N GLY A 89 -8.42 7.22 16.13
CA GLY A 89 -9.67 7.91 15.81
C GLY A 89 -10.84 6.95 15.65
N GLU A 90 -11.41 6.50 16.77
CA GLU A 90 -12.62 5.68 16.78
C GLU A 90 -13.77 6.36 16.02
N PRO A 91 -14.70 5.59 15.42
CA PRO A 91 -15.88 6.16 14.75
C PRO A 91 -16.63 7.09 15.71
N GLN A 92 -17.02 8.27 15.22
CA GLN A 92 -17.77 9.21 16.04
C GLN A 92 -19.21 8.71 16.15
N VAL A 93 -19.63 8.41 17.39
CA VAL A 93 -20.94 7.87 17.72
C VAL A 93 -21.78 8.97 18.36
N GLU A 94 -22.84 9.36 17.66
CA GLU A 94 -23.83 10.32 18.14
C GLU A 94 -25.12 9.55 18.46
N GLU A 95 -25.50 9.51 19.73
CA GLU A 95 -26.77 8.93 20.17
C GLU A 95 -27.80 10.05 20.36
N MET A 96 -28.95 9.92 19.69
CA MET A 96 -30.01 10.91 19.65
C MET A 96 -31.37 10.22 19.74
N GLN A 97 -32.36 10.88 20.35
CA GLN A 97 -33.74 10.40 20.40
C GLN A 97 -34.58 11.25 19.45
N ILE A 98 -35.22 10.62 18.46
CA ILE A 98 -36.06 11.30 17.48
C ILE A 98 -37.52 11.06 17.86
N PRO A 99 -38.33 12.11 18.15
CA PRO A 99 -39.75 11.95 18.45
C PRO A 99 -40.50 11.18 17.35
N VAL A 100 -41.38 10.27 17.75
CA VAL A 100 -42.21 9.50 16.82
C VAL A 100 -43.22 10.44 16.15
N PRO A 101 -43.42 10.37 14.82
CA PRO A 101 -44.38 11.23 14.12
C PRO A 101 -45.82 10.93 14.58
N GLN A 102 -46.68 11.95 14.55
CA GLN A 102 -48.11 11.83 14.91
C GLN A 102 -48.86 10.74 14.13
N LYS A 103 -48.38 10.36 12.94
CA LYS A 103 -48.85 9.19 12.21
C LYS A 103 -48.14 7.93 12.72
N PRO A 104 -48.85 6.95 13.33
CA PRO A 104 -48.23 5.73 13.83
C PRO A 104 -47.45 4.99 12.76
N LEU A 105 -46.20 4.64 13.08
CA LEU A 105 -45.38 3.72 12.31
C LEU A 105 -45.96 2.30 12.46
N ARG A 106 -46.03 1.52 11.37
CA ARG A 106 -46.60 0.15 11.38
C ARG A 106 -45.59 -0.95 11.05
N SER A 107 -44.35 -0.60 10.71
CA SER A 107 -43.27 -1.56 10.50
C SER A 107 -41.88 -0.93 10.63
N PRO A 108 -40.82 -1.75 10.86
CA PRO A 108 -39.43 -1.28 10.79
C PRO A 108 -39.04 -0.62 9.46
N MET A 109 -39.69 -1.03 8.35
CA MET A 109 -39.40 -0.49 7.01
C MET A 109 -40.05 0.88 6.80
N GLU A 110 -41.24 1.11 7.36
CA GLU A 110 -41.83 2.46 7.43
C GLU A 110 -41.00 3.38 8.32
N MET A 111 -40.55 2.89 9.49
CA MET A 111 -39.64 3.62 10.37
C MET A 111 -38.37 4.06 9.64
N ALA A 112 -37.70 3.15 8.92
CA ALA A 112 -36.52 3.51 8.14
C ALA A 112 -36.81 4.46 6.98
N LYS A 113 -37.97 4.34 6.31
CA LYS A 113 -38.37 5.28 5.25
C LYS A 113 -38.64 6.68 5.80
N TRP A 114 -39.22 6.79 6.99
CA TRP A 114 -39.38 8.06 7.70
C TRP A 114 -38.03 8.62 8.17
N LEU A 115 -37.22 7.86 8.91
CA LEU A 115 -35.90 8.29 9.39
C LEU A 115 -34.97 8.75 8.26
N LYS A 116 -35.02 8.10 7.09
CA LYS A 116 -34.29 8.56 5.89
C LYS A 116 -34.67 9.97 5.45
N LYS A 117 -35.95 10.35 5.57
CA LYS A 117 -36.42 11.71 5.29
C LYS A 117 -36.05 12.67 6.41
N GLU A 118 -36.31 12.28 7.65
CA GLU A 118 -36.10 13.11 8.86
C GLU A 118 -34.62 13.49 9.06
N LEU A 119 -33.72 12.52 8.87
CA LEU A 119 -32.28 12.66 9.10
C LEU A 119 -31.49 12.84 7.79
N ASN A 120 -32.18 13.03 6.66
CA ASN A 120 -31.65 13.17 5.30
C ASN A 120 -30.60 12.09 4.91
N ILE A 121 -30.88 10.81 5.19
CA ILE A 121 -29.91 9.71 5.04
C ILE A 121 -29.97 9.10 3.63
N TYR A 122 -28.94 9.36 2.84
CA TYR A 122 -28.71 8.72 1.54
C TYR A 122 -28.12 7.30 1.69
N GLY A 123 -28.92 6.36 2.21
CA GLY A 123 -28.53 4.98 2.42
C GLY A 123 -29.60 3.96 2.02
N LYS A 124 -29.21 2.68 1.87
CA LYS A 124 -30.18 1.57 1.77
C LYS A 124 -30.48 1.05 3.19
N PRO A 125 -31.76 0.86 3.57
CA PRO A 125 -32.10 0.09 4.77
C PRO A 125 -31.55 -1.33 4.63
N GLY A 126 -30.91 -1.83 5.68
CA GLY A 126 -30.47 -3.21 5.80
C GLY A 126 -31.60 -4.14 6.22
N ARG A 127 -31.24 -5.35 6.65
CA ARG A 127 -32.19 -6.31 7.23
C ARG A 127 -32.75 -5.73 8.54
N SER A 128 -34.08 -5.61 8.63
CA SER A 128 -34.76 -5.27 9.89
C SER A 128 -34.87 -6.48 10.81
N ARG A 129 -34.61 -6.27 12.09
CA ARG A 129 -35.02 -7.15 13.19
C ARG A 129 -36.36 -6.65 13.73
N ARG A 130 -37.29 -7.59 13.97
CA ARG A 130 -38.61 -7.36 14.55
C ARG A 130 -38.84 -8.48 15.57
N GLU A 131 -39.01 -8.12 16.83
CA GLU A 131 -39.24 -9.07 17.92
C GLU A 131 -40.66 -8.84 18.45
N PRO A 132 -41.54 -9.85 18.40
CA PRO A 132 -42.94 -9.68 18.81
C PRO A 132 -43.05 -9.39 20.31
N ALA A 133 -44.13 -8.72 20.70
CA ALA A 133 -44.45 -8.52 22.10
C ALA A 133 -44.61 -9.89 22.81
N HIS A 134 -43.96 -10.07 23.95
CA HIS A 134 -43.89 -11.36 24.65
C HIS A 134 -43.75 -11.17 26.17
N PRO A 135 -44.19 -12.14 27.00
CA PRO A 135 -43.98 -12.08 28.44
C PRO A 135 -42.50 -12.22 28.80
N VAL A 136 -42.02 -11.36 29.70
CA VAL A 136 -40.69 -11.40 30.29
C VAL A 136 -40.79 -11.33 31.81
N ALA A 137 -39.89 -12.05 32.51
CA ALA A 137 -39.79 -11.99 33.96
C ALA A 137 -39.07 -10.71 34.41
N TRP A 138 -39.58 -10.08 35.45
CA TRP A 138 -39.03 -8.86 36.06
C TRP A 138 -39.06 -9.01 37.59
N GLY A 139 -38.06 -9.71 38.12
CA GLY A 139 -38.10 -10.24 39.49
C GLY A 139 -39.30 -11.19 39.66
N ASP A 140 -40.03 -11.06 40.76
CA ASP A 140 -41.19 -11.90 41.09
C ASP A 140 -42.46 -11.59 40.28
N ARG A 141 -42.36 -10.79 39.20
CA ARG A 141 -43.49 -10.35 38.38
C ARG A 141 -43.27 -10.67 36.91
N SER A 142 -44.31 -11.09 36.21
CA SER A 142 -44.33 -11.12 34.74
C SER A 142 -44.80 -9.77 34.20
N THR A 143 -44.15 -9.27 33.16
CA THR A 143 -44.61 -8.11 32.37
C THR A 143 -44.61 -8.46 30.89
N ILE A 144 -45.38 -7.75 30.06
CA ILE A 144 -45.31 -7.88 28.60
C ILE A 144 -44.26 -6.89 28.10
N GLN A 145 -43.18 -7.40 27.51
CA GLN A 145 -42.28 -6.57 26.72
C GLN A 145 -43.01 -6.15 25.43
N PRO A 146 -43.10 -4.85 25.10
CA PRO A 146 -43.69 -4.39 23.85
C PRO A 146 -42.84 -4.82 22.64
N GLU A 147 -43.45 -4.82 21.46
CA GLU A 147 -42.79 -5.20 20.21
C GLU A 147 -41.56 -4.32 19.93
N PHE A 148 -40.42 -4.93 19.59
CA PHE A 148 -39.13 -4.25 19.38
C PHE A 148 -38.70 -4.26 17.91
N TRP A 149 -38.33 -3.10 17.39
CA TRP A 149 -37.80 -2.92 16.03
C TRP A 149 -36.37 -2.40 16.08
N GLN A 150 -35.48 -3.03 15.32
CA GLN A 150 -34.11 -2.57 15.12
C GLN A 150 -33.79 -2.62 13.62
N ILE A 151 -33.31 -1.51 13.06
CA ILE A 151 -32.91 -1.45 11.65
C ILE A 151 -31.70 -0.55 11.42
N GLY A 152 -30.73 -1.06 10.65
CA GLY A 152 -29.59 -0.29 10.15
C GLY A 152 -29.89 0.37 8.81
N ILE A 153 -29.38 1.58 8.60
CA ILE A 153 -29.35 2.29 7.33
C ILE A 153 -27.88 2.63 7.04
N MET A 154 -27.31 2.03 6.01
CA MET A 154 -25.92 2.27 5.61
C MET A 154 -25.88 3.33 4.52
N GLY A 155 -25.29 4.50 4.83
CA GLY A 155 -24.87 5.51 3.87
C GLY A 155 -23.37 5.41 3.55
N PRO A 156 -22.85 6.19 2.58
CA PRO A 156 -21.46 6.10 2.12
C PRO A 156 -20.43 6.70 3.11
N SER A 157 -20.84 7.69 3.91
CA SER A 157 -19.97 8.38 4.89
C SER A 157 -20.36 8.10 6.35
N HIS A 158 -21.63 7.81 6.61
CA HIS A 158 -22.17 7.52 7.94
C HIS A 158 -23.19 6.37 7.89
N GLY A 159 -23.14 5.53 8.93
CA GLY A 159 -24.18 4.55 9.25
C GLY A 159 -25.16 5.12 10.28
N VAL A 160 -26.39 4.61 10.29
CA VAL A 160 -27.37 4.87 11.34
C VAL A 160 -28.02 3.56 11.76
N GLN A 161 -28.05 3.29 13.05
CA GLN A 161 -28.79 2.19 13.66
C GLN A 161 -29.95 2.78 14.47
N ALA A 162 -31.17 2.35 14.20
CA ALA A 162 -32.38 2.88 14.82
C ALA A 162 -33.17 1.78 15.52
N GLU A 163 -33.61 2.09 16.75
CA GLU A 163 -34.20 1.14 17.69
C GLU A 163 -35.47 1.73 18.32
N TYR A 164 -36.56 0.97 18.28
CA TYR A 164 -37.89 1.43 18.68
C TYR A 164 -38.66 0.35 19.42
N TRP A 165 -39.18 0.73 20.58
CA TRP A 165 -40.19 -0.02 21.32
C TRP A 165 -41.56 0.48 20.89
N VAL A 166 -42.40 -0.37 20.32
CA VAL A 166 -43.72 0.02 19.82
C VAL A 166 -44.59 0.58 20.95
N GLY A 167 -45.05 1.82 20.77
CA GLY A 167 -45.78 2.58 21.79
C GLY A 167 -44.93 3.62 22.54
N ASN A 168 -43.60 3.60 22.40
CA ASN A 168 -42.74 4.66 22.92
C ASN A 168 -42.92 5.99 22.14
N GLY A 169 -42.63 7.11 22.79
CA GLY A 169 -42.72 8.45 22.19
C GLY A 169 -41.53 8.85 21.31
N PHE A 170 -40.43 8.08 21.34
CA PHE A 170 -39.22 8.34 20.55
C PHE A 170 -38.62 7.06 19.96
N VAL A 171 -37.86 7.22 18.87
CA VAL A 171 -36.93 6.22 18.34
C VAL A 171 -35.53 6.56 18.83
N SER A 172 -34.83 5.59 19.42
CA SER A 172 -33.41 5.71 19.74
C SER A 172 -32.59 5.56 18.46
N VAL A 173 -31.74 6.53 18.16
CA VAL A 173 -30.97 6.58 16.92
C VAL A 173 -29.49 6.74 17.25
N LYS A 174 -28.69 5.74 16.88
CA LYS A 174 -27.23 5.72 17.00
C LYS A 174 -26.63 5.98 15.62
N ARG A 175 -26.18 7.21 15.39
CA ARG A 175 -25.47 7.61 14.17
C ARG A 175 -23.97 7.34 14.38
N THR A 176 -23.35 6.69 13.41
CA THR A 176 -21.91 6.36 13.43
C THR A 176 -21.24 6.95 12.20
N GLN A 177 -20.34 7.90 12.41
CA GLN A 177 -19.58 8.58 11.35
C GLN A 177 -18.13 8.08 11.33
N ASN A 178 -17.57 7.82 10.15
CA ASN A 178 -16.14 7.50 10.05
C ASN A 178 -15.32 8.76 10.37
N SER A 179 -14.47 8.70 11.39
CA SER A 179 -13.49 9.76 11.65
C SER A 179 -12.48 9.86 10.49
N PHE A 180 -11.72 10.96 10.43
CA PHE A 180 -10.63 11.09 9.45
C PHE A 180 -9.62 9.93 9.58
N LEU A 181 -9.17 9.61 10.79
CA LEU A 181 -8.22 8.52 11.02
C LEU A 181 -8.83 7.14 10.73
N ALA A 182 -10.12 6.92 11.04
CA ALA A 182 -10.83 5.70 10.63
C ALA A 182 -10.87 5.55 9.11
N THR A 183 -11.08 6.65 8.39
CA THR A 183 -11.08 6.69 6.91
C THR A 183 -9.69 6.37 6.36
N MET A 184 -8.64 6.99 6.89
CA MET A 184 -7.23 6.69 6.55
C MET A 184 -6.87 5.22 6.84
N ASN A 185 -7.34 4.68 7.97
CA ASN A 185 -7.17 3.29 8.35
C ASN A 185 -7.96 2.32 7.45
N ASN A 186 -9.06 2.74 6.82
CA ASN A 186 -9.79 1.92 5.85
C ASN A 186 -9.15 1.99 4.46
N LEU A 187 -8.62 3.15 4.06
CA LEU A 187 -7.77 3.32 2.86
C LEU A 187 -6.55 2.40 2.90
N HIS A 188 -5.83 2.32 4.03
CA HIS A 188 -4.71 1.38 4.21
C HIS A 188 -5.12 -0.09 4.01
N LYS A 189 -6.25 -0.52 4.58
CA LYS A 189 -6.71 -1.93 4.54
C LYS A 189 -7.41 -2.31 3.22
N GLY A 190 -7.75 -1.36 2.36
CA GLY A 190 -8.61 -1.58 1.18
C GLY A 190 -10.08 -1.90 1.50
N VAL A 191 -10.51 -1.83 2.76
CA VAL A 191 -11.84 -2.32 3.20
C VAL A 191 -12.95 -1.33 2.85
N GLY A 192 -13.97 -1.80 2.13
CA GLY A 192 -15.14 -1.01 1.74
C GLY A 192 -14.90 -0.04 0.57
N LEU A 193 -13.85 -0.26 -0.21
CA LEU A 193 -13.38 0.64 -1.27
C LEU A 193 -13.53 0.02 -2.67
N SER A 194 -13.33 0.83 -3.70
CA SER A 194 -13.51 0.40 -5.09
C SER A 194 -12.39 -0.51 -5.58
N VAL A 195 -12.67 -1.33 -6.60
CA VAL A 195 -11.66 -2.19 -7.27
C VAL A 195 -10.48 -1.36 -7.78
N GLY A 196 -10.72 -0.13 -8.26
CA GLY A 196 -9.66 0.80 -8.68
C GLY A 196 -8.73 1.23 -7.54
N TRP A 197 -9.22 1.31 -6.29
CA TRP A 197 -8.36 1.54 -5.13
C TRP A 197 -7.52 0.31 -4.80
N VAL A 198 -8.10 -0.90 -4.84
CA VAL A 198 -7.38 -2.17 -4.62
C VAL A 198 -6.24 -2.31 -5.62
N LEU A 199 -6.53 -2.15 -6.91
CA LEU A 199 -5.51 -2.20 -7.96
C LEU A 199 -4.43 -1.13 -7.80
N LEU A 200 -4.79 0.08 -7.33
CA LEU A 200 -3.80 1.13 -7.05
C LEU A 200 -2.84 0.71 -5.93
N ILE A 201 -3.35 0.21 -4.79
CA ILE A 201 -2.51 -0.19 -3.65
C ILE A 201 -1.68 -1.45 -3.97
N ASP A 202 -2.15 -2.32 -4.85
CA ASP A 202 -1.35 -3.44 -5.40
C ASP A 202 -0.13 -2.94 -6.17
N THR A 203 -0.24 -1.84 -6.94
CA THR A 203 0.95 -1.24 -7.60
C THR A 203 1.94 -0.66 -6.59
N ILE A 204 1.47 -0.18 -5.42
CA ILE A 204 2.33 0.31 -4.34
C ILE A 204 3.02 -0.87 -3.63
N ALA A 205 2.32 -1.97 -3.38
CA ALA A 205 2.91 -3.20 -2.85
C ALA A 205 4.00 -3.76 -3.80
N GLY A 206 3.70 -3.86 -5.10
CA GLY A 206 4.68 -4.22 -6.13
C GLY A 206 5.87 -3.26 -6.20
N SER A 207 5.63 -1.95 -6.01
CA SER A 207 6.69 -0.94 -5.93
C SER A 207 7.60 -1.15 -4.73
N LEU A 208 7.05 -1.47 -3.54
CA LEU A 208 7.85 -1.77 -2.34
C LEU A 208 8.70 -3.04 -2.50
N ILE A 209 8.15 -4.09 -3.12
CA ILE A 209 8.90 -5.32 -3.46
C ILE A 209 10.06 -5.00 -4.40
N LEU A 210 9.79 -4.24 -5.47
CA LEU A 210 10.81 -3.81 -6.43
C LEU A 210 11.89 -2.95 -5.76
N LEU A 211 11.51 -1.98 -4.91
CA LEU A 211 12.44 -1.14 -4.16
C LEU A 211 13.35 -1.96 -3.24
N SER A 212 12.81 -2.96 -2.55
CA SER A 212 13.59 -3.88 -1.71
C SER A 212 14.61 -4.66 -2.54
N LEU A 213 14.16 -5.34 -3.61
CA LEU A 213 15.03 -6.13 -4.50
C LEU A 213 16.11 -5.27 -5.17
N THR A 214 15.74 -4.13 -5.73
CA THR A 214 16.68 -3.21 -6.39
C THR A 214 17.63 -2.53 -5.40
N GLY A 215 17.19 -2.29 -4.16
CA GLY A 215 18.03 -1.81 -3.06
C GLY A 215 19.11 -2.81 -2.67
N VAL A 216 18.74 -4.09 -2.48
CA VAL A 216 19.70 -5.19 -2.22
C VAL A 216 20.66 -5.36 -3.40
N LEU A 217 20.18 -5.36 -4.64
CA LEU A 217 21.02 -5.46 -5.84
C LEU A 217 22.01 -4.28 -5.96
N LEU A 218 21.56 -3.04 -5.74
CA LEU A 218 22.43 -1.86 -5.69
C LEU A 218 23.49 -2.02 -4.59
N TRP A 219 23.10 -2.44 -3.38
CA TRP A 219 24.02 -2.63 -2.27
C TRP A 219 25.07 -3.71 -2.58
N THR A 220 24.68 -4.87 -3.12
CA THR A 220 25.60 -5.98 -3.44
C THR A 220 26.51 -5.73 -4.65
N GLU A 221 26.15 -4.78 -5.52
CA GLU A 221 26.96 -4.37 -6.66
C GLU A 221 27.86 -3.18 -6.35
N LEU A 222 27.45 -2.25 -5.49
CA LEU A 222 28.31 -1.14 -5.05
C LEU A 222 29.29 -1.57 -3.94
N ASN A 223 28.90 -2.46 -3.02
CA ASN A 223 29.74 -2.83 -1.87
C ASN A 223 30.49 -4.15 -2.10
N LYS A 224 31.82 -4.13 -1.89
CA LYS A 224 32.66 -5.34 -1.90
C LYS A 224 32.41 -6.28 -0.72
N ARG A 225 31.97 -5.77 0.44
CA ARG A 225 31.82 -6.55 1.70
C ARG A 225 30.51 -7.34 1.76
N ARG A 226 30.26 -8.23 0.77
CA ARG A 226 28.99 -8.96 0.59
C ARG A 226 28.50 -9.71 1.86
N VAL A 227 29.42 -10.24 2.67
CA VAL A 227 29.12 -10.93 3.95
C VAL A 227 28.28 -10.06 4.90
N VAL A 228 28.52 -8.74 4.95
CA VAL A 228 27.75 -7.82 5.82
C VAL A 228 26.27 -7.79 5.44
N GLY A 229 25.95 -7.94 4.15
CA GLY A 229 24.56 -7.98 3.66
C GLY A 229 23.87 -9.28 4.05
N VAL A 230 24.59 -10.41 3.98
CA VAL A 230 24.09 -11.72 4.45
C VAL A 230 23.79 -11.67 5.96
N VAL A 231 24.69 -11.07 6.76
CA VAL A 231 24.50 -10.90 8.21
C VAL A 231 23.31 -9.97 8.52
N LEU A 232 23.15 -8.87 7.79
CA LEU A 232 22.02 -7.94 7.99
C LEU A 232 20.67 -8.58 7.61
N ILE A 233 20.60 -9.31 6.50
CA ILE A 233 19.37 -10.00 6.05
C ILE A 233 19.03 -11.17 6.99
N GLY A 234 20.01 -12.00 7.34
CA GLY A 234 19.80 -13.09 8.30
C GLY A 234 19.41 -12.57 9.68
N GLY A 235 20.08 -11.51 10.16
CA GLY A 235 19.79 -10.86 11.43
C GLY A 235 18.40 -10.23 11.49
N SER A 236 17.92 -9.60 10.40
CA SER A 236 16.56 -9.04 10.38
C SER A 236 15.48 -10.11 10.36
N VAL A 237 15.69 -11.24 9.67
CA VAL A 237 14.79 -12.40 9.72
C VAL A 237 14.76 -13.03 11.11
N ILE A 238 15.93 -13.25 11.73
CA ILE A 238 16.01 -13.78 13.10
C ILE A 238 15.32 -12.85 14.10
N ALA A 239 15.57 -11.54 14.03
CA ALA A 239 14.94 -10.57 14.91
C ALA A 239 13.41 -10.52 14.72
N ALA A 240 12.91 -10.60 13.48
CA ALA A 240 11.48 -10.65 13.20
C ALA A 240 10.80 -11.92 13.73
N VAL A 241 11.48 -13.08 13.67
CA VAL A 241 10.98 -14.35 14.22
C VAL A 241 11.02 -14.35 15.74
N VAL A 242 12.12 -13.92 16.37
CA VAL A 242 12.27 -13.91 17.83
C VAL A 242 11.32 -12.88 18.46
N CYS A 243 11.37 -11.61 18.03
CA CYS A 243 10.52 -10.57 18.60
C CYS A 243 9.06 -10.62 18.14
N GLY A 244 8.71 -11.53 17.22
CA GLY A 244 7.34 -11.74 16.73
C GLY A 244 6.65 -12.99 17.30
N LEU A 245 7.37 -13.86 18.02
CA LEU A 245 6.87 -15.10 18.61
C LEU A 245 7.07 -15.20 20.14
N MET A 246 7.62 -14.15 20.76
CA MET A 246 7.76 -13.98 22.22
C MET A 246 6.71 -13.00 22.76
#